data_AF-A0A848X3W4-F1
#
_entry.id   AF-A0A848X3W4-F1
#
_cell.length_a   1.000
_cell.length_b   1.000
_cell.length_c   1.000
_cell.angle_alpha   90.00
_cell.angle_beta   90.00
_cell.angle_gamma   90.00
#
_symmetry.space_group_name_H-M   'P 1'
#
loop_
_entity.id
_entity.type
_entity.pdbx_description
1 polymer ?
#
loop_
_entity_poly.entity_id
_entity_poly.type
_entity_poly.pdbx_seq_one_letter_code
_entity_poly.pdbx_strand_id
1 'polypeptide(L)'
;MTGRAKTILTGRRERMERILDRKLLAPKAGADTPIPDETREHLLSEAHDLYWNELEWEHITDEEALEDGPLVELTFPGLLAYVRGLLLDEVMPDALSPANPRPQVVADLLGFLAERIVSLEENLDGDDASEPEKLQRELAMTSELIDRVLYLYHDLSTQEVEFVESAQAAT
;
A
#
# COMPACT_ATOMS: atom_id res chain seq x y z
N MET A 1 -5.27 -10.82 9.66
CA MET A 1 -4.85 -9.59 10.35
C MET A 1 -4.65 -9.80 11.84
N THR A 2 -3.41 -9.69 12.30
CA THR A 2 -3.05 -9.68 13.73
C THR A 2 -3.50 -8.38 14.42
N GLY A 3 -3.54 -8.37 15.76
CA GLY A 3 -3.85 -7.16 16.53
C GLY A 3 -2.87 -6.01 16.26
N ARG A 4 -1.57 -6.33 16.13
CA ARG A 4 -0.51 -5.35 15.83
C ARG A 4 -0.64 -4.75 14.44
N ALA A 5 -0.89 -5.58 13.42
CA ALA A 5 -1.14 -5.12 12.04
C ALA A 5 -2.34 -4.16 11.96
N LYS A 6 -3.44 -4.48 12.67
CA LYS A 6 -4.59 -3.58 12.78
C LYS A 6 -4.23 -2.24 13.42
N THR A 7 -3.41 -2.25 14.46
CA THR A 7 -2.94 -1.03 15.13
C THR A 7 -2.09 -0.16 14.20
N ILE A 8 -1.21 -0.76 13.39
CA ILE A 8 -0.40 -0.02 12.40
C ILE A 8 -1.29 0.71 11.40
N LEU A 9 -2.24 0.00 10.77
CA LEU A 9 -3.15 0.61 9.80
C LEU A 9 -4.01 1.71 10.43
N THR A 10 -4.56 1.44 11.61
CA THR A 10 -5.40 2.39 12.33
C THR A 10 -4.60 3.64 12.70
N GLY A 11 -3.40 3.47 13.23
CA GLY A 11 -2.52 4.57 13.63
C GLY A 11 -2.08 5.43 12.44
N ARG A 12 -1.74 4.81 11.30
CA ARG A 12 -1.40 5.53 10.06
C ARG A 12 -2.57 6.36 9.57
N ARG A 13 -3.76 5.75 9.45
CA ARG A 13 -4.98 6.46 9.08
C ARG A 13 -5.30 7.61 10.03
N GLU A 14 -5.26 7.38 11.35
CA GLU A 14 -5.52 8.43 12.34
C GLU A 14 -4.51 9.58 12.28
N ARG A 15 -3.24 9.29 11.96
CA ARG A 15 -2.21 10.31 11.72
C ARG A 15 -2.57 11.16 10.50
N MET A 16 -2.94 10.54 9.38
CA MET A 16 -3.37 11.27 8.18
C MET A 16 -4.63 12.10 8.43
N GLU A 17 -5.63 11.55 9.11
CA GLU A 17 -6.85 12.28 9.50
C GLU A 17 -6.54 13.51 10.37
N ARG A 18 -5.56 13.41 11.28
CA ARG A 18 -5.13 14.52 12.13
C ARG A 18 -4.39 15.59 11.35
N ILE A 19 -3.53 15.20 10.41
CA ILE A 19 -2.81 16.15 9.56
C ILE A 19 -3.81 16.90 8.68
N LEU A 20 -4.73 16.19 8.02
CA LEU A 20 -5.71 16.75 7.09
C LEU A 20 -6.91 17.44 7.74
N ASP A 21 -7.03 17.37 9.07
CA ASP A 21 -8.17 17.87 9.85
C ASP A 21 -9.54 17.39 9.32
N ARG A 22 -9.60 16.15 8.83
CA ARG A 22 -10.84 15.53 8.34
C ARG A 22 -10.83 14.02 8.49
N LYS A 23 -12.01 13.40 8.44
CA LYS A 23 -12.12 11.94 8.36
C LYS A 23 -11.77 11.44 6.95
N LEU A 24 -11.00 10.37 6.89
CA LEU A 24 -10.74 9.65 5.66
C LEU A 24 -11.90 8.68 5.42
N LEU A 25 -12.47 8.73 4.22
CA LEU A 25 -13.62 7.91 3.84
C LEU A 25 -13.13 6.70 3.04
N ALA A 26 -13.74 5.54 3.26
CA ALA A 26 -13.50 4.39 2.40
C ALA A 26 -14.19 4.59 1.04
N PRO A 27 -13.69 3.97 -0.05
CA PRO A 27 -14.33 4.01 -1.35
C PRO A 27 -15.77 3.50 -1.25
N LYS A 28 -16.71 4.21 -1.88
CA LYS A 28 -18.12 3.80 -1.93
C LYS A 28 -18.41 2.90 -3.15
N ALA A 29 -17.77 3.20 -4.28
CA ALA A 29 -17.98 2.44 -5.50
C ALA A 29 -17.50 0.99 -5.30
N GLY A 30 -18.35 0.02 -5.62
CA GLY A 30 -18.04 -1.40 -5.47
C GLY A 30 -18.05 -1.94 -4.04
N ALA A 31 -18.13 -1.10 -2.99
CA ALA A 31 -18.00 -1.51 -1.59
C ALA A 31 -19.06 -2.52 -1.12
N ASP A 32 -20.29 -2.39 -1.60
CA ASP A 32 -21.40 -3.30 -1.30
C ASP A 32 -21.58 -4.40 -2.36
N THR A 33 -20.73 -4.44 -3.39
CA THR A 33 -20.81 -5.45 -4.45
C THR A 33 -20.12 -6.72 -3.99
N PRO A 34 -20.84 -7.85 -3.82
CA PRO A 34 -20.23 -9.10 -3.41
C PRO A 34 -19.18 -9.57 -4.42
N ILE A 35 -18.07 -10.09 -3.91
CA ILE A 35 -17.03 -10.75 -4.69
C ILE A 35 -17.03 -12.23 -4.27
N PRO A 36 -17.13 -13.19 -5.21
CA PRO A 36 -16.94 -14.60 -4.88
C PRO A 36 -15.57 -14.83 -4.23
N ASP A 37 -15.49 -15.69 -3.21
CA ASP A 37 -14.27 -15.91 -2.43
C ASP A 37 -13.07 -16.26 -3.33
N GLU A 38 -13.25 -17.19 -4.28
CA GLU A 38 -12.21 -17.58 -5.25
C GLU A 38 -11.71 -16.38 -6.09
N THR A 39 -12.62 -15.47 -6.49
CA THR A 39 -12.23 -14.26 -7.25
C THR A 39 -11.48 -13.28 -6.36
N ARG A 40 -11.91 -13.12 -5.11
CA ARG A 40 -11.26 -12.22 -4.14
C ARG A 40 -9.86 -12.71 -3.80
N GLU A 41 -9.71 -14.02 -3.57
CA GLU A 41 -8.43 -14.68 -3.32
C GLU A 41 -7.49 -14.57 -4.52
N HIS A 42 -8.00 -14.79 -5.74
CA HIS A 42 -7.21 -14.64 -6.95
C HIS A 42 -6.68 -13.21 -7.12
N LEU A 43 -7.55 -12.19 -7.01
CA LEU A 43 -7.16 -10.79 -7.16
C LEU A 43 -6.16 -10.35 -6.07
N LEU A 44 -6.31 -10.88 -4.85
CA LEU A 44 -5.36 -10.62 -3.76
C LEU A 44 -4.02 -11.32 -4.00
N SER A 45 -4.04 -12.56 -4.52
CA SER A 45 -2.83 -13.29 -4.90
C SER A 45 -2.04 -12.53 -5.97
N GLU A 46 -2.70 -11.96 -6.97
CA GLU A 46 -2.04 -11.13 -7.99
C GLU A 46 -1.35 -9.90 -7.37
N ALA A 47 -1.98 -9.26 -6.38
CA ALA A 47 -1.34 -8.15 -5.65
C ALA A 47 -0.11 -8.60 -4.86
N HIS A 48 -0.17 -9.77 -4.23
CA HIS A 48 0.98 -10.34 -3.51
C HIS A 48 2.13 -10.67 -4.47
N ASP A 49 1.82 -11.29 -5.62
CA ASP A 49 2.81 -11.63 -6.63
C ASP A 49 3.50 -10.36 -7.16
N LEU A 50 2.74 -9.29 -7.44
CA LEU A 50 3.31 -8.00 -7.82
C LEU A 50 4.26 -7.45 -6.75
N TYR A 51 3.83 -7.42 -5.49
CA TYR A 51 4.67 -6.96 -4.37
C TYR A 51 5.99 -7.74 -4.29
N TRP A 52 5.94 -9.08 -4.33
CA TRP A 52 7.14 -9.90 -4.19
C TRP A 52 8.06 -9.80 -5.40
N ASN A 53 7.50 -9.78 -6.61
CA ASN A 53 8.29 -9.66 -7.84
C ASN A 53 9.02 -8.32 -7.90
N GLU A 54 8.35 -7.22 -7.54
CA GLU A 54 8.94 -5.88 -7.52
C GLU A 54 10.03 -5.75 -6.45
N LEU A 55 9.79 -6.32 -5.26
CA LEU A 55 10.78 -6.36 -4.19
C LEU A 55 12.00 -7.21 -4.55
N GLU A 56 11.79 -8.36 -5.20
CA GLU A 56 12.88 -9.21 -5.68
C GLU A 56 13.71 -8.51 -6.76
N TRP A 57 13.06 -7.80 -7.69
CA TRP A 57 13.77 -7.00 -8.68
C TRP A 57 14.64 -5.93 -8.04
N GLU A 58 14.10 -5.16 -7.10
CA GLU A 58 14.88 -4.14 -6.38
C GLU A 58 16.07 -4.73 -5.63
N HIS A 59 15.93 -5.92 -5.03
CA HIS A 59 17.07 -6.60 -4.39
C HIS A 59 18.16 -7.03 -5.37
N ILE A 60 17.80 -7.31 -6.62
CA ILE A 60 18.74 -7.71 -7.67
C ILE A 60 19.45 -6.48 -8.26
N THR A 61 18.72 -5.40 -8.48
CA THR A 61 19.21 -4.25 -9.25
C THR A 61 19.79 -3.15 -8.39
N ASP A 62 19.27 -2.94 -7.17
CA ASP A 62 19.60 -1.80 -6.29
C ASP A 62 19.45 -0.44 -7.03
N GLU A 63 18.65 -0.41 -8.11
CA GLU A 63 18.61 0.69 -9.08
C GLU A 63 17.86 1.91 -8.54
N GLU A 64 16.88 1.70 -7.65
CA GLU A 64 16.07 2.78 -7.06
C GLU A 64 16.65 3.31 -5.75
N ALA A 65 17.86 2.88 -5.36
CA ALA A 65 18.60 3.40 -4.22
C ALA A 65 19.18 4.79 -4.50
N LEU A 66 18.34 5.82 -4.44
CA LEU A 66 18.75 7.22 -4.64
C LEU A 66 19.38 7.83 -3.37
N GLU A 67 20.16 8.91 -3.54
CA GLU A 67 20.78 9.65 -2.42
C GLU A 67 19.77 10.17 -1.38
N ASP A 68 18.51 10.40 -1.78
CA ASP A 68 17.41 10.86 -0.92
C ASP A 68 16.52 9.70 -0.40
N GLY A 69 16.88 8.44 -0.64
CA GLY A 69 16.12 7.24 -0.28
C GLY A 69 15.34 6.61 -1.45
N PRO A 70 14.85 5.36 -1.29
CA PRO A 70 14.15 4.65 -2.35
C PRO A 70 12.82 5.32 -2.70
N LEU A 71 12.56 5.56 -3.99
CA LEU A 71 11.27 6.07 -4.46
C LEU A 71 10.30 4.90 -4.66
N VAL A 72 9.40 4.68 -3.70
CA VAL A 72 8.42 3.58 -3.74
C VAL A 72 7.56 3.56 -5.00
N GLU A 73 7.29 4.72 -5.60
CA GLU A 73 6.54 4.80 -6.85
C GLU A 73 7.29 4.21 -8.05
N LEU A 74 8.63 4.20 -8.00
CA LEU A 74 9.49 3.56 -8.99
C LEU A 74 9.80 2.10 -8.64
N THR A 75 9.83 1.76 -7.35
CA THR A 75 9.99 0.38 -6.90
C THR A 75 8.73 -0.47 -7.15
N PHE A 76 7.53 0.07 -6.93
CA PHE A 76 6.25 -0.68 -7.02
C PHE A 76 5.27 -0.16 -8.09
N PRO A 77 5.70 0.11 -9.34
CA PRO A 77 4.87 0.77 -10.34
C PRO A 77 3.69 -0.11 -10.78
N GLY A 78 3.91 -1.42 -10.92
CA GLY A 78 2.91 -2.42 -11.31
C GLY A 78 1.88 -2.63 -10.21
N LEU A 79 2.29 -2.78 -8.95
CA LEU A 79 1.36 -2.88 -7.83
C LEU A 79 0.50 -1.62 -7.68
N LEU A 80 1.10 -0.43 -7.76
CA LEU A 80 0.34 0.83 -7.66
C LEU A 80 -0.64 1.01 -8.83
N ALA A 81 -0.25 0.64 -10.05
CA ALA A 81 -1.16 0.62 -11.19
C ALA A 81 -2.31 -0.37 -10.99
N TYR A 82 -2.03 -1.56 -10.46
CA TYR A 82 -3.04 -2.57 -10.15
C TYR A 82 -4.04 -2.08 -9.08
N VAL A 83 -3.55 -1.46 -8.01
CA VAL A 83 -4.40 -0.84 -6.97
C VAL A 83 -5.30 0.25 -7.57
N ARG A 84 -4.78 1.12 -8.45
CA ARG A 84 -5.59 2.12 -9.16
C ARG A 84 -6.69 1.46 -9.99
N GLY A 85 -6.37 0.36 -10.68
CA GLY A 85 -7.35 -0.42 -11.45
C GLY A 85 -8.46 -1.01 -10.58
N LEU A 86 -8.13 -1.52 -9.39
CA LEU A 86 -9.10 -2.04 -8.43
C LEU A 86 -9.97 -0.94 -7.78
N LEU A 87 -9.55 0.32 -7.84
CA LEU A 87 -10.30 1.45 -7.29
C LEU A 87 -11.02 2.29 -8.36
N LEU A 88 -10.81 1.96 -9.64
CA LEU A 88 -11.37 2.71 -10.77
C LEU A 88 -12.90 2.68 -10.74
N ASP A 89 -13.51 3.84 -10.58
CA ASP A 89 -14.96 4.03 -10.52
C ASP A 89 -15.54 4.65 -11.80
N GLU A 90 -14.72 5.32 -12.60
CA GLU A 90 -15.08 5.90 -13.88
C GLU A 90 -14.20 5.37 -15.03
N VAL A 91 -14.82 5.16 -16.20
CA VAL A 91 -14.14 4.80 -17.44
C VAL A 91 -14.55 5.76 -18.55
N MET A 92 -13.72 5.88 -19.59
CA MET A 92 -14.05 6.70 -20.75
C MET A 92 -15.35 6.23 -21.43
N PRO A 93 -16.12 7.14 -22.06
CA PRO A 93 -17.41 6.79 -22.67
C PRO A 93 -17.35 5.71 -23.76
N ASP A 94 -16.18 5.52 -24.38
CA ASP A 94 -15.92 4.51 -25.42
C ASP A 94 -15.32 3.21 -24.87
N ALA A 95 -15.22 3.05 -23.55
CA ALA A 95 -14.71 1.84 -22.93
C ALA A 95 -15.58 0.62 -23.24
N LEU A 96 -14.91 -0.50 -23.58
CA LEU A 96 -15.57 -1.76 -23.93
C LEU A 96 -16.16 -2.51 -22.72
N SER A 97 -15.81 -2.10 -21.51
CA SER A 97 -16.31 -2.66 -20.26
C SER A 97 -16.52 -1.52 -19.25
N PRO A 98 -17.56 -1.59 -18.40
CA PRO A 98 -17.71 -0.65 -17.31
C PRO A 98 -16.57 -0.77 -16.29
N ALA A 99 -16.39 0.29 -15.50
CA ALA A 99 -15.63 0.25 -14.27
C ALA A 99 -16.15 -0.86 -13.34
N ASN A 100 -15.25 -1.58 -12.69
CA ASN A 100 -15.60 -2.67 -11.78
C ASN A 100 -14.75 -2.61 -10.50
N PRO A 101 -14.93 -1.56 -9.68
CA PRO A 101 -14.11 -1.33 -8.49
C PRO A 101 -14.29 -2.46 -7.47
N ARG A 102 -13.18 -2.88 -6.88
CA ARG A 102 -13.01 -3.95 -5.89
C ARG A 102 -12.27 -3.45 -4.65
N PRO A 103 -12.78 -2.42 -3.94
CA PRO A 103 -12.07 -1.84 -2.80
C PRO A 103 -11.83 -2.83 -1.65
N GLN A 104 -12.62 -3.91 -1.56
CA GLN A 104 -12.42 -4.97 -0.56
C GLN A 104 -11.07 -5.69 -0.74
N VAL A 105 -10.63 -5.89 -1.99
CA VAL A 105 -9.32 -6.49 -2.29
C VAL A 105 -8.19 -5.56 -1.85
N VAL A 106 -8.34 -4.26 -2.09
CA VAL A 106 -7.36 -3.25 -1.63
C VAL A 106 -7.31 -3.16 -0.11
N ALA A 107 -8.45 -3.29 0.57
CA ALA A 107 -8.50 -3.36 2.03
C ALA A 107 -7.79 -4.61 2.58
N ASP A 108 -7.89 -5.76 1.90
CA ASP A 108 -7.15 -6.97 2.27
C ASP A 108 -5.65 -6.80 2.02
N LEU A 109 -5.26 -6.18 0.90
CA LEU A 109 -3.88 -5.85 0.58
C LEU A 109 -3.26 -4.93 1.64
N LEU A 110 -3.97 -3.90 2.10
CA LEU A 110 -3.54 -3.07 3.22
C LEU A 110 -3.29 -3.91 4.48
N GLY A 111 -4.15 -4.90 4.74
CA GLY A 111 -3.97 -5.89 5.81
C GLY A 111 -2.68 -6.69 5.65
N PHE A 112 -2.40 -7.19 4.45
CA PHE A 112 -1.16 -7.90 4.11
C PHE A 112 0.08 -7.02 4.33
N LEU A 113 0.10 -5.79 3.80
CA LEU A 113 1.23 -4.87 3.95
C LEU A 113 1.52 -4.56 5.42
N ALA A 114 0.47 -4.39 6.24
CA ALA A 114 0.62 -4.18 7.66
C ALA A 114 1.17 -5.42 8.40
N GLU A 115 0.73 -6.62 8.02
CA GLU A 115 1.30 -7.87 8.54
C GLU A 115 2.78 -8.02 8.14
N ARG A 116 3.13 -7.61 6.92
CA ARG A 116 4.51 -7.64 6.44
C ARG A 116 5.42 -6.71 7.25
N ILE A 117 4.96 -5.49 7.54
CA ILE A 117 5.67 -4.55 8.42
C ILE A 117 5.92 -5.19 9.79
N VAL A 118 4.90 -5.79 10.42
CA VAL A 118 5.05 -6.46 11.71
C VAL A 118 6.11 -7.57 11.64
N SER A 119 6.06 -8.40 10.60
CA SER A 119 7.03 -9.48 10.42
C SER A 119 8.45 -8.96 10.24
N LEU A 120 8.63 -7.85 9.51
CA LEU A 120 9.93 -7.22 9.31
C LEU A 120 10.49 -6.62 10.62
N GLU A 121 9.64 -5.94 11.40
CA GLU A 121 10.00 -5.42 12.73
C GLU A 121 10.42 -6.56 13.68
N GLU A 122 9.66 -7.66 13.72
CA GLU A 122 9.96 -8.81 14.58
C GLU A 122 11.27 -9.50 14.19
N ASN A 123 11.59 -9.59 12.90
CA ASN A 123 12.86 -10.14 12.43
C ASN A 123 14.05 -9.22 12.73
N LEU A 124 13.86 -7.90 12.69
CA LEU A 124 14.88 -6.92 13.05
C LEU A 124 15.18 -6.90 14.55
N ASP A 125 14.16 -7.11 15.38
CA ASP A 125 14.29 -7.19 16.84
C ASP A 125 14.88 -8.53 17.33
N GLY A 126 15.00 -9.53 16.44
CA GLY A 126 15.53 -10.85 16.75
C GLY A 126 17.06 -10.91 16.83
N ASP A 127 17.58 -11.81 17.67
CA ASP A 127 19.03 -11.99 17.89
C ASP A 127 19.80 -12.57 16.67
N ASP A 128 19.10 -13.00 15.60
CA ASP A 128 19.68 -13.67 14.42
C ASP A 128 19.28 -12.99 13.10
N ALA A 129 19.27 -11.65 13.09
CA ALA A 129 19.09 -10.89 11.85
C ALA A 129 20.36 -11.05 10.99
N SER A 130 20.37 -12.02 10.07
CA SER A 130 21.52 -12.29 9.20
C SER A 130 21.81 -11.14 8.21
N GLU A 131 20.82 -10.30 7.91
CA GLU A 131 20.91 -9.16 6.97
C GLU A 131 20.07 -7.96 7.47
N PRO A 132 20.45 -7.27 8.55
CA PRO A 132 19.63 -6.22 9.17
C PRO A 132 19.44 -5.00 8.25
N GLU A 133 20.45 -4.64 7.45
CA GLU A 133 20.35 -3.51 6.49
C GLU A 133 19.31 -3.77 5.41
N LYS A 134 19.26 -5.02 4.89
CA LYS A 134 18.26 -5.44 3.91
C LYS A 134 16.87 -5.41 4.51
N LEU A 135 16.69 -5.98 5.70
CA LEU A 135 15.40 -5.96 6.40
C LEU A 135 14.93 -4.53 6.72
N GLN A 136 15.85 -3.61 7.08
CA GLN A 136 15.54 -2.20 7.27
C GLN A 136 15.07 -1.53 5.97
N ARG A 137 15.73 -1.83 4.85
CA ARG A 137 15.35 -1.30 3.54
C ARG A 137 13.98 -1.83 3.10
N GLU A 138 13.75 -3.14 3.21
CA GLU A 138 12.44 -3.76 2.94
C GLU A 138 11.34 -3.14 3.81
N LEU A 139 11.63 -2.89 5.09
CA LEU A 139 10.72 -2.25 6.02
C LEU A 139 10.40 -0.82 5.58
N ALA A 140 11.42 -0.03 5.23
CA ALA A 140 11.24 1.35 4.77
C ALA A 140 10.35 1.39 3.50
N MET A 141 10.67 0.56 2.51
CA MET A 141 9.90 0.47 1.26
C MET A 141 8.45 0.02 1.50
N THR A 142 8.23 -1.02 2.32
CA THR A 142 6.87 -1.50 2.64
C THR A 142 6.10 -0.48 3.47
N SER A 143 6.80 0.24 4.36
CA SER A 143 6.25 1.31 5.20
C SER A 143 5.82 2.54 4.40
N GLU A 144 6.49 2.88 3.31
CA GLU A 144 6.03 3.95 2.42
C GLU A 144 4.96 3.44 1.45
N LEU A 145 5.08 2.20 0.94
CA LEU A 145 4.07 1.59 0.07
C LEU A 145 2.68 1.55 0.71
N ILE A 146 2.58 1.20 2.00
CA ILE A 146 1.29 1.19 2.69
C ILE A 146 0.66 2.59 2.75
N ASP A 147 1.45 3.65 2.86
CA ASP A 147 0.96 5.03 2.83
C ASP A 147 0.48 5.42 1.43
N ARG A 148 1.23 5.06 0.37
CA ARG A 148 0.82 5.25 -1.03
C ARG A 148 -0.51 4.56 -1.33
N VAL A 149 -0.67 3.31 -0.88
CA VAL A 149 -1.93 2.55 -1.04
C VAL A 149 -3.06 3.20 -0.23
N LEU A 150 -2.79 3.71 0.97
CA LEU A 150 -3.78 4.47 1.75
C LEU A 150 -4.21 5.76 1.05
N TYR A 151 -3.29 6.48 0.40
CA TYR A 151 -3.62 7.68 -0.37
C TYR A 151 -4.59 7.36 -1.51
N LEU A 152 -4.31 6.30 -2.26
CA LEU A 152 -5.19 5.82 -3.33
C LEU A 152 -6.54 5.33 -2.76
N TYR A 153 -6.51 4.53 -1.70
CA TYR A 153 -7.71 3.97 -1.08
C TYR A 153 -8.65 5.04 -0.51
N HIS A 154 -8.11 6.16 -0.03
CA HIS A 154 -8.90 7.24 0.53
C HIS A 154 -9.12 8.41 -0.43
N ASP A 155 -8.71 8.25 -1.70
CA ASP A 155 -8.83 9.23 -2.77
C ASP A 155 -8.29 10.62 -2.36
N LEU A 156 -7.06 10.64 -1.82
CA LEU A 156 -6.39 11.89 -1.49
C LEU A 156 -5.96 12.61 -2.77
N SER A 157 -6.23 13.91 -2.82
CA SER A 157 -5.71 14.76 -3.89
C SER A 157 -4.19 14.93 -3.78
N THR A 158 -3.53 15.28 -4.88
CA THR A 158 -2.07 15.55 -4.90
C THR A 158 -1.65 16.56 -3.84
N GLN A 159 -2.45 17.62 -3.62
CA GLN A 159 -2.16 18.64 -2.59
C GLN A 159 -2.25 18.07 -1.17
N GLU A 160 -3.18 17.16 -0.92
CA GLU A 160 -3.30 16.49 0.38
C GLU A 160 -2.16 15.52 0.62
N VAL A 161 -1.73 14.78 -0.40
CA VAL A 161 -0.54 13.91 -0.33
C VAL A 161 0.70 14.73 0.00
N GLU A 162 0.99 15.79 -0.77
CA GLU A 162 2.12 16.69 -0.53
C GLU A 162 2.12 17.27 0.89
N PHE A 163 0.94 17.65 1.38
CA PHE A 163 0.78 18.19 2.72
C PHE A 163 1.03 17.13 3.82
N VAL A 164 0.54 15.90 3.64
CA VAL A 164 0.80 14.79 4.57
C VAL A 164 2.28 14.45 4.60
N GLU A 165 2.92 14.30 3.45
CA GLU A 165 4.35 13.98 3.35
C GLU A 165 5.21 15.07 4.00
N SER A 166 4.91 16.34 3.72
CA SER A 166 5.61 17.48 4.33
C SER A 166 5.47 17.49 5.86
N ALA A 167 4.29 17.18 6.38
CA ALA A 167 4.04 17.13 7.83
C ALA A 167 4.74 15.92 8.49
N GLN A 168 4.84 14.80 7.78
CA GLN A 168 5.54 13.60 8.26
C GLN A 168 7.05 13.79 8.32
N ALA A 169 7.65 14.46 7.33
CA ALA A 169 9.08 14.78 7.31
C ALA A 169 9.51 15.77 8.40
N ALA A 170 8.58 16.55 8.94
CA ALA A 170 8.83 17.54 10.00
C ALA A 170 8.73 16.99 11.43
N THR A 171 8.38 15.71 11.60
CA THR A 171 8.18 15.04 12.91
C THR A 171 9.34 14.09 13.21
#